data_AF-A0A369R0I4-F1
#
_entry.id   AF-A0A369R0I4-F1
#
_cell.length_a   1.000
_cell.length_b   1.000
_cell.length_c   1.000
_cell.angle_alpha   90.00
_cell.angle_beta   90.00
_cell.angle_gamma   90.00
#
_symmetry.space_group_name_H-M   'P 1'
#
loop_
_entity.id
_entity.type
_entity.pdbx_description
1 polymer ?
#
loop_
_entity_poly.entity_id
_entity_poly.type
_entity_poly.pdbx_seq_one_letter_code
_entity_poly.pdbx_strand_id
1 'polypeptide(L)'
;MGRDDVWRRDEPESPCIKVCQIHPTERICVGCFRTIQEIGMWSVMSADERRDVLADLPDRAGRVKRRRGGRRARAGSAPGPADRGEPPKL
;
A
#
# COMPACT_ATOMS: atom_id res chain seq x y z
N MET A 1 34.20 -1.37 -25.74
CA MET A 1 33.52 -0.42 -24.82
C MET A 1 32.03 -0.67 -25.00
N GLY A 2 31.38 -1.14 -23.94
CA GLY A 2 30.00 -1.64 -23.95
C GLY A 2 29.02 -0.52 -24.27
N ARG A 3 27.87 -0.85 -24.86
CA ARG A 3 26.81 0.11 -25.20
C ARG A 3 25.91 0.42 -23.99
N ASP A 4 26.34 0.00 -22.81
CA ASP A 4 25.53 -0.18 -21.61
C ASP A 4 25.70 1.02 -20.65
N ASP A 5 26.82 1.72 -20.77
CA ASP A 5 27.20 2.87 -19.93
C ASP A 5 26.44 4.15 -20.30
N VAL A 6 25.98 4.27 -21.54
CA VAL A 6 25.32 5.48 -22.08
C VAL A 6 23.93 5.72 -21.46
N TRP A 7 23.30 4.70 -20.85
CA TRP A 7 21.90 4.75 -20.40
C TRP A 7 21.70 4.60 -18.89
N ARG A 8 22.76 4.70 -18.08
CA ARG A 8 22.64 4.59 -16.61
C ARG A 8 22.15 5.90 -16.00
N ARG A 9 20.96 5.90 -15.40
CA ARG A 9 20.50 6.97 -14.50
C ARG A 9 20.70 6.54 -13.06
N ASP A 10 21.40 7.35 -12.28
CA ASP A 10 21.65 7.16 -10.84
C ASP A 10 20.45 7.66 -10.01
N GLU A 11 19.24 7.28 -10.40
CA GLU A 11 18.02 7.71 -9.72
C GLU A 11 17.58 6.63 -8.72
N PRO A 12 17.24 6.98 -7.46
CA PRO A 12 16.80 5.98 -6.48
C PRO A 12 15.52 5.28 -6.93
N GLU A 13 15.54 3.95 -6.88
CA GLU A 13 14.40 3.12 -7.25
C GLU A 13 13.23 3.29 -6.26
N SER A 14 12.01 3.22 -6.78
CA SER A 14 10.80 3.36 -5.98
C SER A 14 10.57 2.14 -5.08
N PRO A 15 10.29 2.30 -3.77
CA PRO A 15 10.08 1.20 -2.83
C PRO A 15 8.68 0.54 -2.96
N CYS A 16 7.97 0.79 -4.06
CA CYS A 16 6.57 0.42 -4.24
C CYS A 16 6.40 -1.07 -4.56
N ILE A 17 5.76 -1.82 -3.66
CA ILE A 17 5.42 -3.24 -3.88
C ILE A 17 4.02 -3.46 -4.49
N LYS A 18 3.45 -2.42 -5.13
CA LYS A 18 2.10 -2.45 -5.74
C LYS A 18 0.97 -2.78 -4.76
N VAL A 19 1.17 -2.47 -3.48
CA VAL A 19 0.13 -2.50 -2.45
C VAL A 19 -0.23 -1.06 -2.10
N CYS A 20 -1.48 -0.67 -2.35
CA CYS A 20 -1.99 0.66 -2.06
C CYS A 20 -3.06 0.59 -0.96
N GLN A 21 -2.63 0.47 0.29
CA GLN A 21 -3.50 0.53 1.46
C GLN A 21 -2.84 1.40 2.52
N ILE A 22 -3.55 2.44 2.97
CA ILE A 22 -3.06 3.37 3.99
C ILE A 22 -3.54 2.92 5.36
N HIS A 23 -2.63 2.88 6.33
CA HIS A 23 -2.95 2.66 7.71
C HIS A 23 -3.79 3.83 8.24
N PRO A 24 -4.96 3.59 8.88
CA PRO A 24 -5.89 4.65 9.22
C PRO A 24 -5.33 5.64 10.25
N THR A 25 -4.55 5.17 11.23
CA THR A 25 -3.99 6.00 12.31
C THR A 25 -2.65 6.61 11.92
N GLU A 26 -1.62 5.79 11.66
CA GLU A 26 -0.30 6.23 11.17
C GLU A 26 -0.28 7.00 9.84
N ARG A 27 -1.34 6.92 9.01
CA ARG A 27 -1.42 7.54 7.67
C ARG A 27 -0.27 7.16 6.72
N ILE A 28 0.35 6.00 6.96
CA ILE A 28 1.44 5.42 6.17
C ILE A 28 0.92 4.24 5.33
N CYS A 29 1.46 4.05 4.12
CA CYS A 29 1.18 2.88 3.30
C CYS A 29 1.72 1.60 3.94
N VAL A 30 0.87 0.59 4.13
CA VAL A 30 1.25 -0.70 4.75
C VAL A 30 2.15 -1.57 3.88
N GLY A 31 2.36 -1.18 2.62
CA GLY A 31 3.18 -1.91 1.65
C GLY A 31 4.57 -1.33 1.46
N CYS A 32 4.66 -0.01 1.19
CA CYS A 32 5.93 0.67 0.93
C CYS A 32 6.37 1.64 2.04
N PHE A 33 5.62 1.72 3.14
CA PHE A 33 5.93 2.52 4.33
C PHE A 33 6.10 4.04 4.13
N ARG A 34 5.80 4.53 2.92
CA ARG A 34 5.69 5.96 2.62
C ARG A 34 4.35 6.53 3.07
N THR A 35 4.37 7.78 3.51
CA THR A 35 3.21 8.64 3.74
C THR A 35 2.54 9.02 2.42
N ILE A 36 1.29 9.50 2.47
CA ILE A 36 0.58 9.98 1.28
C ILE A 36 1.32 11.13 0.59
N GLN A 37 1.92 12.03 1.37
CA GLN A 37 2.65 13.18 0.82
C GLN A 37 3.88 12.72 0.03
N GLU A 38 4.69 11.81 0.58
CA GLU A 38 5.86 11.26 -0.12
C GLU A 38 5.47 10.49 -1.39
N ILE A 39 4.31 9.79 -1.37
CA ILE A 39 3.79 9.10 -2.56
C ILE A 39 3.41 10.11 -3.65
N GLY A 40 2.72 11.19 -3.29
CA GLY A 40 2.27 12.22 -4.24
C GLY A 40 3.41 13.07 -4.80
N MET A 41 4.47 13.30 -4.01
CA MET A 41 5.61 14.15 -4.39
C MET A 41 6.76 13.37 -5.02
N TRP A 42 6.71 12.03 -5.06
CA TRP A 42 7.84 11.19 -5.47
C TRP A 42 8.47 11.59 -6.82
N SER A 43 7.66 11.92 -7.82
CA SER A 43 8.15 12.27 -9.16
C SER A 43 8.88 13.61 -9.22
N VAL A 44 8.64 14.51 -8.26
CA VAL A 44 9.23 15.85 -8.22
C VAL A 44 10.31 15.99 -7.13
N MET A 45 10.41 15.02 -6.21
CA MET A 45 11.51 14.93 -5.25
C MET A 45 12.85 14.74 -5.97
N SER A 46 13.87 15.42 -5.48
CA SER A 46 15.27 15.22 -5.85
C SER A 46 15.75 13.82 -5.47
N ALA A 47 16.88 13.39 -6.05
CA ALA A 47 17.45 12.08 -5.73
C ALA A 47 17.85 11.98 -4.25
N ASP A 48 18.32 13.05 -3.64
CA ASP A 48 18.71 13.06 -2.23
C ASP A 48 17.49 12.95 -1.30
N GLU A 49 16.42 13.71 -1.57
CA GLU A 49 15.15 13.57 -0.83
C GLU A 49 14.59 12.14 -0.92
N ARG A 50 14.71 11.50 -2.09
CA ARG A 50 14.27 10.10 -2.26
C ARG A 50 15.14 9.14 -1.43
N ARG A 51 16.46 9.35 -1.36
CA ARG A 51 17.37 8.55 -0.53
C ARG A 51 17.04 8.72 0.95
N ASP A 52 16.76 9.93 1.39
CA ASP A 52 16.36 10.21 2.78
C ASP A 52 15.06 9.52 3.14
N VAL A 53 14.04 9.59 2.26
CA VAL A 53 12.78 8.86 2.45
C VAL A 53 13.04 7.36 2.54
N LEU A 54 13.87 6.80 1.66
CA LEU A 54 14.22 5.37 1.65
C LEU A 54 14.93 4.93 2.94
N ALA A 55 15.81 5.77 3.48
CA ALA A 55 16.54 5.49 4.72
C ALA A 55 15.62 5.40 5.95
N ASP A 56 14.50 6.13 5.95
CA ASP A 56 13.55 6.18 7.07
C ASP A 56 12.51 5.03 7.05
N LEU A 57 12.28 4.39 5.90
CA LEU A 57 11.26 3.33 5.77
C LEU A 57 11.43 2.14 6.71
N PRO A 58 12.65 1.62 6.99
CA PRO A 58 12.84 0.50 7.90
C PRO A 58 12.31 0.77 9.31
N ASP A 59 12.47 1.99 9.81
CA ASP A 59 11.98 2.39 11.14
C ASP A 59 10.44 2.42 11.17
N ARG A 60 9.82 2.84 10.08
CA ARG A 60 8.34 2.91 9.95
C ARG A 60 7.68 1.55 9.84
N ALA A 61 8.37 0.52 9.37
CA ALA A 61 7.80 -0.80 9.11
C ALA A 61 7.14 -1.41 10.36
N GLY A 62 7.68 -1.16 11.55
CA GLY A 62 7.14 -1.63 12.83
C GLY A 62 5.81 -0.98 13.24
N ARG A 63 5.51 0.21 12.70
CA ARG A 63 4.35 1.04 13.08
C ARG A 63 3.06 0.59 12.38
N VAL A 64 3.17 -0.12 11.25
CA VAL A 64 2.02 -0.50 10.43
C VAL A 64 1.85 -2.01 10.35
N LYS A 65 0.82 -2.53 11.03
CA LYS A 65 0.39 -3.93 10.87
C LYS A 65 -0.61 -4.04 9.73
N ARG A 66 -0.31 -4.86 8.72
CA ARG A 66 -1.28 -5.19 7.66
C ARG A 66 -2.44 -5.98 8.27
N ARG A 67 -3.63 -5.38 8.32
CA ARG A 67 -4.84 -6.13 8.68
C ARG A 67 -5.13 -7.12 7.55
N ARG A 68 -5.25 -8.40 7.88
CA ARG A 68 -5.64 -9.43 6.91
C ARG A 68 -7.15 -9.31 6.67
N GLY A 69 -7.53 -8.56 5.65
CA GLY A 69 -8.94 -8.33 5.32
C GLY A 69 -9.11 -8.06 3.83
N GLY A 70 -9.72 -9.01 3.13
CA GLY A 70 -10.04 -8.91 1.71
C GLY A 70 -11.42 -9.49 1.43
N ARG A 71 -11.88 -9.43 0.17
CA ARG A 71 -13.20 -9.98 -0.22
C ARG A 71 -13.41 -11.42 0.23
N ARG A 72 -12.34 -12.25 0.17
CA ARG A 72 -12.36 -13.64 0.62
C ARG A 72 -12.61 -13.80 2.12
N ALA A 73 -12.09 -12.91 2.95
CA ALA A 73 -12.33 -12.95 4.40
C ALA A 73 -13.78 -12.58 4.75
N ARG A 74 -14.42 -11.67 3.99
CA ARG A 74 -15.83 -11.30 4.18
C ARG A 74 -16.80 -12.41 3.80
N ALA A 75 -16.46 -13.23 2.81
CA ALA A 75 -17.31 -14.33 2.35
C ALA A 75 -17.56 -15.42 3.42
N GLY A 76 -16.72 -15.50 4.46
CA GLY A 76 -16.88 -16.44 5.58
C GLY A 76 -17.58 -15.86 6.82
N SER A 77 -18.03 -14.60 6.80
CA SER A 77 -18.59 -13.92 7.99
C SER A 77 -19.99 -13.33 7.79
N ALA A 78 -20.69 -13.67 6.71
CA ALA A 78 -22.07 -13.22 6.53
C ALA A 78 -23.01 -14.06 7.42
N PRO A 79 -23.85 -13.45 8.29
CA PRO A 79 -25.05 -14.13 8.76
C PRO A 79 -25.95 -14.40 7.55
N GLY A 80 -26.44 -15.64 7.43
CA GLY A 80 -27.31 -16.05 6.32
C GLY A 80 -28.57 -15.17 6.24
N PRO A 81 -29.20 -15.05 5.05
CA PRO A 81 -30.42 -14.27 4.93
C PRO A 81 -31.47 -14.83 5.88
N ALA A 82 -31.92 -14.01 6.82
CA ALA A 82 -33.07 -14.32 7.66
C ALA A 82 -34.26 -14.66 6.76
N ASP A 83 -34.87 -15.79 7.09
CA ASP A 83 -36.12 -16.33 6.56
C ASP A 83 -37.08 -15.23 6.07
N ARG A 84 -37.22 -15.10 4.75
CA ARG A 84 -38.34 -14.38 4.17
C ARG A 84 -39.54 -15.32 4.29
N GLY A 85 -40.28 -15.17 5.38
CA GLY A 85 -41.53 -15.87 5.61
C GLY A 85 -42.42 -15.82 4.36
N GLU A 86 -42.81 -17.01 3.91
CA GLU A 86 -43.73 -17.21 2.80
C GLU A 86 -45.09 -16.58 3.15
N PRO A 87 -45.68 -15.70 2.32
CA PRO A 87 -46.99 -15.16 2.61
C PRO A 87 -48.07 -16.26 2.49
N PRO A 88 -49.09 -16.28 3.37
CA PRO A 88 -50.14 -17.29 3.31
C PRO A 88 -50.91 -17.15 2.00
N LYS A 89 -51.02 -18.27 1.27
CA LYS A 89 -51.84 -18.41 0.07
C LYS A 89 -53.31 -18.33 0.52
N LEU A 90 -54.06 -17.34 0.03
CA LEU A 90 -55.53 -17.36 0.04
C LEU A 90 -56.04 -18.28 -1.07
#